data_AF-A0A4X2JU44-F1
#
_entry.id   AF-A0A4X2JU44-F1
#
_cell.length_a   1.000
_cell.length_b   1.000
_cell.length_c   1.000
_cell.angle_alpha   90.00
_cell.angle_beta   90.00
_cell.angle_gamma   90.00
#
_symmetry.space_group_name_H-M   'P 1'
#
loop_
_entity.id
_entity.type
_entity.pdbx_description
1 polymer ?
#
loop_
_entity_poly.entity_id
_entity_poly.type
_entity_poly.pdbx_seq_one_letter_code
_entity_poly.pdbx_strand_id
1 'polypeptide(L)'
;PIGEQGLGVTSHMCLFSCGPPRGSQSPSLIPSPDPGCSFARRRCFQPVLIHIQLLWELMLLGEPLVVMAPSPTISSEMVLALTSCLTPLKFCCDYRPYFTIHDSEFKEYTTRTQAPPNVVLGVTNPFFIKTLQHWPHILRIGELKMSGDLPKQVKMKKLAKLKTLDTKPGLYTSYKTYLHKDKTLIKRLLKGIQRKRPSEVQSALVRRHLLELTQSFIIPLEHYMASLMPLQRAVTPWKTPPQIRPFRQDDFLKSLEHAGPQLTCVLKGDWLGLYRRFFKSPNFDGWYRQRHREMTQKLEALHLEVICEANILTWMKDKSEVEIVDLVLKLREKLIQAQAHQLPVKEETLQRVALYVDTVIGSLPDDLQAVLRHP
;
A
#
# COMPACT_ATOMS: atom_id res chain seq x y z
N PRO A 1 35.53 -1.42 -39.54
CA PRO A 1 36.08 -0.71 -38.36
C PRO A 1 35.01 0.22 -37.76
N ILE A 2 34.32 -0.30 -36.73
CA ILE A 2 33.65 0.39 -35.60
C ILE A 2 32.72 1.57 -35.97
N GLY A 3 31.39 1.55 -35.87
CA GLY A 3 30.51 0.74 -35.04
C GLY A 3 30.07 1.49 -33.77
N GLU A 4 29.34 2.60 -33.91
CA GLU A 4 28.63 3.26 -32.79
C GLU A 4 27.16 2.81 -32.76
N GLN A 5 26.81 2.00 -31.77
CA GLN A 5 25.43 1.68 -31.40
C GLN A 5 25.09 2.44 -30.12
N GLY A 6 24.33 3.52 -30.24
CA GLY A 6 23.61 4.14 -29.12
C GLY A 6 22.28 3.45 -28.90
N LEU A 7 22.22 2.54 -27.94
CA LEU A 7 20.98 1.92 -27.46
C LEU A 7 20.16 2.94 -26.65
N GLY A 8 19.07 3.42 -27.25
CA GLY A 8 17.99 4.08 -26.53
C GLY A 8 17.20 3.05 -25.72
N VAL A 9 17.03 3.29 -24.43
CA VAL A 9 16.15 2.52 -23.56
C VAL A 9 14.98 3.42 -23.17
N THR A 10 13.91 3.38 -23.96
CA THR A 10 12.61 3.94 -23.62
C THR A 10 11.84 2.92 -22.79
N SER A 11 11.71 3.17 -21.50
CA SER A 11 10.91 2.35 -20.58
C SER A 11 9.42 2.61 -20.79
N HIS A 12 8.78 1.83 -21.66
CA HIS A 12 7.32 1.78 -21.78
C HIS A 12 6.72 0.96 -20.62
N MET A 13 6.22 1.65 -19.59
CA MET A 13 5.25 1.08 -18.64
C MET A 13 3.88 1.01 -19.33
N CYS A 14 3.47 -0.16 -19.78
CA CYS A 14 2.10 -0.41 -20.23
C CYS A 14 1.16 -0.48 -19.02
N LEU A 15 0.31 0.54 -18.90
CA LEU A 15 -0.92 0.51 -18.11
C LEU A 15 -1.99 -0.27 -18.90
N PHE A 16 -2.34 -1.49 -18.48
CA PHE A 16 -3.50 -2.19 -19.01
C PHE A 16 -4.70 -1.98 -18.09
N SER A 17 -5.67 -1.23 -18.62
CA SER A 17 -7.04 -1.12 -18.08
C SER A 17 -7.82 -2.38 -18.42
N CYS A 18 -8.44 -3.02 -17.43
CA CYS A 18 -9.42 -4.09 -17.63
C CYS A 18 -10.76 -3.63 -17.01
N GLY A 19 -11.83 -3.65 -17.82
CA GLY A 19 -13.19 -3.30 -17.39
C GLY A 19 -13.90 -4.44 -16.65
N PRO A 20 -15.01 -4.18 -15.93
CA PRO A 20 -15.62 -5.18 -15.06
C PRO A 20 -16.63 -6.08 -15.81
N PRO A 21 -16.75 -7.38 -15.44
CA PRO A 21 -17.84 -8.25 -15.89
C PRO A 21 -19.09 -8.10 -15.00
N ARG A 22 -20.27 -8.43 -15.56
CA ARG A 22 -21.60 -8.30 -14.93
C ARG A 22 -22.00 -9.58 -14.16
N GLY A 23 -22.49 -9.40 -12.92
CA GLY A 23 -23.68 -10.07 -12.38
C GLY A 23 -23.52 -11.35 -11.54
N SER A 24 -23.74 -11.25 -10.21
CA SER A 24 -24.72 -12.02 -9.42
C SER A 24 -24.65 -11.62 -7.93
N GLN A 25 -25.79 -11.70 -7.23
CA GLN A 25 -26.10 -10.96 -5.98
C GLN A 25 -25.92 -11.80 -4.70
N SER A 26 -25.34 -11.21 -3.64
CA SER A 26 -25.79 -11.28 -2.23
C SER A 26 -24.94 -10.32 -1.34
N PRO A 27 -25.46 -9.79 -0.21
CA PRO A 27 -24.97 -8.55 0.36
C PRO A 27 -23.99 -8.76 1.53
N SER A 28 -22.72 -8.47 1.31
CA SER A 28 -21.74 -8.21 2.38
C SER A 28 -21.12 -6.85 2.15
N LEU A 29 -21.44 -5.90 3.05
CA LEU A 29 -20.97 -4.52 3.06
C LEU A 29 -19.44 -4.46 3.24
N ILE A 30 -18.72 -4.51 2.13
CA ILE A 30 -17.33 -4.06 2.01
C ILE A 30 -17.33 -3.07 0.84
N PRO A 31 -16.96 -1.79 1.02
CA PRO A 31 -16.89 -0.88 -0.10
C PRO A 31 -15.69 -1.25 -0.99
N SER A 32 -16.00 -1.64 -2.23
CA SER A 32 -15.05 -1.80 -3.34
C SER A 32 -14.29 -0.49 -3.60
N PRO A 33 -13.02 -0.53 -4.03
CA PRO A 33 -12.28 0.67 -4.41
C PRO A 33 -12.74 1.14 -5.81
N ASP A 34 -13.52 2.21 -5.85
CA ASP A 34 -13.98 2.85 -7.09
C ASP A 34 -12.82 3.63 -7.75
N PRO A 35 -12.60 3.53 -9.08
CA PRO A 35 -11.53 4.22 -9.80
C PRO A 35 -11.99 5.66 -10.09
N GLY A 36 -11.80 6.53 -9.11
CA GLY A 36 -12.21 7.92 -9.23
C GLY A 36 -12.08 8.64 -7.91
N CYS A 37 -10.85 9.01 -7.54
CA CYS A 37 -10.54 9.76 -6.33
C CYS A 37 -11.26 11.13 -6.34
N SER A 38 -12.52 11.15 -5.89
CA SER A 38 -13.36 12.33 -5.70
C SER A 38 -12.85 13.25 -4.58
N PHE A 39 -11.72 12.89 -3.94
CA PHE A 39 -10.95 13.72 -3.01
C PHE A 39 -10.22 14.90 -3.66
N ALA A 40 -10.22 15.01 -5.00
CA ALA A 40 -9.53 16.06 -5.75
C ALA A 40 -10.00 17.50 -5.42
N ARG A 41 -11.18 17.70 -4.79
CA ARG A 41 -11.85 19.02 -4.75
C ARG A 41 -11.73 19.84 -3.46
N ARG A 42 -11.16 19.36 -2.34
CA ARG A 42 -11.37 20.01 -1.03
C ARG A 42 -10.12 20.51 -0.30
N ARG A 43 -10.30 21.62 0.44
CA ARG A 43 -9.29 22.47 1.09
C ARG A 43 -8.66 21.86 2.36
N CYS A 44 -8.65 20.53 2.50
CA CYS A 44 -8.42 19.85 3.78
C CYS A 44 -7.03 20.14 4.37
N PHE A 45 -5.97 20.17 3.55
CA PHE A 45 -4.61 20.44 4.02
C PHE A 45 -4.28 21.92 4.25
N GLN A 46 -5.16 22.84 3.82
CA GLN A 46 -4.95 24.28 3.95
C GLN A 46 -4.50 24.72 5.37
N PRO A 47 -5.09 24.26 6.48
CA PRO A 47 -4.64 24.65 7.83
C PRO A 47 -3.28 24.07 8.25
N VAL A 48 -2.77 23.05 7.56
CA VAL A 48 -1.62 22.23 7.99
C VAL A 48 -0.47 22.15 6.97
N LEU A 49 -0.45 23.01 5.96
CA LEU A 49 0.51 22.96 4.84
C LEU A 49 1.98 22.90 5.31
N ILE A 50 2.32 23.66 6.35
CA ILE A 50 3.70 23.70 6.88
C ILE A 50 4.11 22.45 7.69
N HIS A 51 3.15 21.58 8.02
CA HIS A 51 3.34 20.34 8.76
C HIS A 51 3.08 19.10 7.91
N ILE A 52 2.84 19.26 6.60
CA ILE A 52 2.39 18.18 5.74
C ILE A 52 3.36 16.99 5.71
N GLN A 53 4.67 17.26 5.70
CA GLN A 53 5.70 16.22 5.74
C GLN A 53 5.72 15.47 7.08
N LEU A 54 5.51 16.18 8.20
CA LEU A 54 5.41 15.54 9.51
C LEU A 54 4.18 14.64 9.58
N LEU A 55 3.04 15.14 9.11
CA LEU A 55 1.80 14.36 9.05
C LEU A 55 1.97 13.13 8.15
N TRP A 56 2.64 13.29 7.00
CA TRP A 56 3.00 12.16 6.13
C TRP A 56 3.85 11.12 6.87
N GLU A 57 4.88 11.51 7.62
CA GLU A 57 5.68 10.56 8.42
C GLU A 57 4.83 9.83 9.48
N LEU A 58 3.95 10.55 10.20
CA LEU A 58 3.04 9.92 11.17
C LEU A 58 2.13 8.90 10.48
N MET A 59 1.58 9.23 9.31
CA MET A 59 0.73 8.31 8.55
C MET A 59 1.53 7.12 8.04
N LEU A 60 2.73 7.34 7.52
CA LEU A 60 3.61 6.29 7.00
C LEU A 60 3.95 5.27 8.09
N LEU A 61 4.25 5.75 9.30
CA LEU A 61 4.59 4.92 10.46
C LEU A 61 3.37 4.35 11.20
N GLY A 62 2.16 4.74 10.80
CA GLY A 62 0.92 4.29 11.45
C GLY A 62 0.77 4.81 12.88
N GLU A 63 1.34 5.98 13.20
CA GLU A 63 1.30 6.52 14.55
C GLU A 63 -0.14 6.93 14.95
N PRO A 64 -0.58 6.67 16.20
CA PRO A 64 -1.92 7.04 16.66
C PRO A 64 -2.15 8.55 16.58
N LEU A 65 -3.20 8.98 15.89
CA LEU A 65 -3.49 10.40 15.65
C LEU A 65 -4.97 10.73 15.87
N VAL A 66 -5.22 11.73 16.71
CA VAL A 66 -6.57 12.29 16.89
C VAL A 66 -6.71 13.58 16.09
N VAL A 67 -7.69 13.66 15.20
CA VAL A 67 -8.11 14.86 14.50
C VAL A 67 -9.34 15.44 15.21
N MET A 68 -9.17 16.57 15.89
CA MET A 68 -10.27 17.32 16.50
C MET A 68 -10.68 18.46 15.56
N ALA A 69 -11.92 18.45 15.08
CA ALA A 69 -12.43 19.41 14.11
C ALA A 69 -13.72 20.09 14.61
N PRO A 70 -14.12 21.25 14.07
CA PRO A 70 -15.33 21.94 14.53
C PRO A 70 -16.62 21.31 14.00
N SER A 71 -16.56 20.44 12.98
CA SER A 71 -17.73 19.75 12.44
C SER A 71 -17.38 18.33 11.96
N PRO A 72 -18.36 17.40 11.93
CA PRO A 72 -18.14 16.02 11.50
C PRO A 72 -17.60 15.95 10.07
N THR A 73 -18.05 16.86 9.20
CA THR A 73 -17.58 16.98 7.82
C THR A 73 -16.09 17.32 7.75
N ILE A 74 -15.61 18.30 8.53
CA ILE A 74 -14.19 18.67 8.51
C ILE A 74 -13.33 17.56 9.12
N SER A 75 -13.84 16.91 10.15
CA SER A 75 -13.20 15.73 10.75
C SER A 75 -13.00 14.63 9.70
N SER A 76 -14.08 14.18 9.07
CA SER A 76 -14.04 13.06 8.13
C SER A 76 -13.20 13.37 6.91
N GLU A 77 -13.33 14.58 6.35
CA GLU A 77 -12.53 15.03 5.21
C GLU A 77 -11.03 15.07 5.53
N MET A 78 -10.64 15.54 6.71
CA MET A 78 -9.21 15.55 7.08
C MET A 78 -8.68 14.14 7.28
N VAL A 79 -9.38 13.28 8.02
CA VAL A 79 -8.93 11.91 8.27
C VAL A 79 -8.72 11.17 6.94
N LEU A 80 -9.69 11.24 6.03
CA LEU A 80 -9.57 10.61 4.72
C LEU A 80 -8.47 11.23 3.85
N ALA A 81 -8.27 12.57 3.94
CA ALA A 81 -7.16 13.21 3.24
C ALA A 81 -5.80 12.70 3.75
N LEU A 82 -5.65 12.55 5.07
CA LEU A 82 -4.45 12.01 5.70
C LEU A 82 -4.20 10.55 5.28
N THR A 83 -5.21 9.68 5.29
CA THR A 83 -5.00 8.29 4.85
C THR A 83 -4.63 8.18 3.37
N SER A 84 -5.18 9.07 2.53
CA SER A 84 -4.85 9.12 1.09
C SER A 84 -3.45 9.69 0.80
N CYS A 85 -2.81 10.35 1.77
CA CYS A 85 -1.55 11.07 1.56
C CYS A 85 -0.36 10.16 1.26
N LEU A 86 -0.52 8.85 1.49
CA LEU A 86 0.51 7.83 1.23
C LEU A 86 0.44 7.23 -0.17
N THR A 87 -0.47 7.67 -1.03
CA THR A 87 -0.56 7.13 -2.41
C THR A 87 0.81 7.20 -3.11
N PRO A 88 1.32 6.11 -3.71
CA PRO A 88 0.64 4.84 -4.03
C PRO A 88 0.68 3.75 -2.94
N LEU A 89 1.35 3.97 -1.80
CA LEU A 89 1.30 3.06 -0.67
C LEU A 89 -0.12 3.03 -0.09
N LYS A 90 -0.68 1.83 0.06
CA LYS A 90 -1.97 1.65 0.75
C LYS A 90 -1.80 1.87 2.25
N PHE A 91 -2.61 2.73 2.82
CA PHE A 91 -2.74 2.86 4.28
C PHE A 91 -3.43 1.60 4.83
N CYS A 92 -2.76 0.90 5.75
CA CYS A 92 -3.21 -0.39 6.29
C CYS A 92 -3.52 -0.33 7.79
N CYS A 93 -3.46 0.85 8.39
CA CYS A 93 -3.91 1.05 9.77
C CYS A 93 -5.42 1.37 9.80
N ASP A 94 -6.02 1.23 10.97
CA ASP A 94 -7.42 1.60 11.16
C ASP A 94 -7.61 3.11 11.10
N TYR A 95 -8.80 3.54 10.69
CA TYR A 95 -9.19 4.94 10.77
C TYR A 95 -10.69 5.06 10.96
N ARG A 96 -11.10 6.07 11.72
CA ARG A 96 -12.50 6.45 11.94
C ARG A 96 -12.66 7.91 11.50
N PRO A 97 -13.20 8.18 10.30
CA PRO A 97 -13.38 9.56 9.83
C PRO A 97 -14.19 10.43 10.79
N TYR A 98 -15.16 9.82 11.45
CA TYR A 98 -15.91 10.44 12.53
C TYR A 98 -16.24 9.40 13.60
N PHE A 99 -15.82 9.67 14.82
CA PHE A 99 -15.95 8.81 16.00
C PHE A 99 -16.73 9.53 17.10
N THR A 100 -17.60 8.79 17.76
CA THR A 100 -18.59 9.28 18.72
C THR A 100 -18.52 8.50 20.02
N ILE A 101 -19.22 8.99 21.04
CA ILE A 101 -19.31 8.32 22.34
C ILE A 101 -20.20 7.07 22.31
N HIS A 102 -20.95 6.87 21.22
CA HIS A 102 -21.90 5.77 21.06
C HIS A 102 -21.31 4.58 20.29
N ASP A 103 -20.09 4.74 19.74
CA ASP A 103 -19.38 3.65 19.10
C ASP A 103 -18.99 2.57 20.13
N SER A 104 -19.12 1.31 19.75
CA SER A 104 -18.86 0.16 20.63
C SER A 104 -17.42 0.15 21.15
N GLU A 105 -16.46 0.65 20.35
CA GLU A 105 -15.04 0.71 20.71
C GLU A 105 -14.67 1.94 21.54
N PHE A 106 -15.64 2.77 21.95
CA PHE A 106 -15.39 3.96 22.76
C PHE A 106 -14.55 3.70 24.01
N LYS A 107 -14.83 2.64 24.76
CA LYS A 107 -14.07 2.29 25.95
C LYS A 107 -12.62 1.91 25.65
N GLU A 108 -12.39 1.23 24.52
CA GLU A 108 -11.07 0.79 24.08
C GLU A 108 -10.20 2.00 23.69
N TYR A 109 -10.71 2.90 22.86
CA TYR A 109 -9.93 4.05 22.39
C TYR A 109 -9.73 5.15 23.45
N THR A 110 -10.55 5.17 24.50
CA THR A 110 -10.45 6.18 25.57
C THR A 110 -9.70 5.69 26.81
N THR A 111 -9.32 4.41 26.85
CA THR A 111 -8.56 3.87 27.98
C THR A 111 -7.20 4.54 28.15
N ARG A 112 -6.72 4.58 29.40
CA ARG A 112 -5.39 5.05 29.78
C ARG A 112 -4.47 3.93 30.26
N THR A 113 -5.00 2.71 30.39
CA THR A 113 -4.26 1.55 30.89
C THR A 113 -3.38 0.90 29.82
N GLN A 114 -3.75 1.09 28.54
CA GLN A 114 -3.05 0.52 27.39
C GLN A 114 -2.54 1.64 26.47
N ALA A 115 -1.53 1.31 25.67
CA ALA A 115 -1.06 2.20 24.62
C ALA A 115 -2.17 2.40 23.58
N PRO A 116 -2.37 3.62 23.03
CA PRO A 116 -3.33 3.85 21.98
C PRO A 116 -3.05 2.96 20.75
N PRO A 117 -4.07 2.35 20.13
CA PRO A 117 -3.88 1.54 18.94
C PRO A 117 -3.44 2.40 17.75
N ASN A 118 -2.85 1.77 16.74
CA ASN A 118 -2.46 2.41 15.47
C ASN A 118 -3.71 2.82 14.67
N VAL A 119 -4.35 3.92 15.07
CA VAL A 119 -5.60 4.40 14.48
C VAL A 119 -5.60 5.91 14.30
N VAL A 120 -6.23 6.38 13.22
CA VAL A 120 -6.54 7.80 13.00
C VAL A 120 -7.99 8.06 13.37
N LEU A 121 -8.23 8.83 14.44
CA LEU A 121 -9.58 9.11 14.96
C LEU A 121 -9.99 10.54 14.67
N GLY A 122 -11.07 10.72 13.93
CA GLY A 122 -11.73 12.01 13.74
C GLY A 122 -12.82 12.24 14.77
N VAL A 123 -12.78 13.37 15.49
CA VAL A 123 -13.77 13.74 16.51
C VAL A 123 -14.09 15.23 16.43
N THR A 124 -15.23 15.62 16.99
CA THR A 124 -15.65 17.04 17.06
C THR A 124 -15.85 17.57 18.46
N ASN A 125 -16.23 16.67 19.38
CA ASN A 125 -16.78 17.07 20.66
C ASN A 125 -15.69 17.58 21.63
N PRO A 126 -15.87 18.75 22.27
CA PRO A 126 -15.02 19.22 23.37
C PRO A 126 -14.81 18.18 24.49
N PHE A 127 -15.73 17.25 24.70
CA PHE A 127 -15.55 16.11 25.60
C PHE A 127 -14.26 15.32 25.28
N PHE A 128 -14.00 15.02 24.00
CA PHE A 128 -12.82 14.26 23.58
C PHE A 128 -11.51 14.99 23.84
N ILE A 129 -11.54 16.32 24.05
CA ILE A 129 -10.35 17.08 24.44
C ILE A 129 -9.78 16.55 25.75
N LYS A 130 -10.62 16.30 26.76
CA LYS A 130 -10.20 15.78 28.06
C LYS A 130 -9.92 14.29 27.99
N THR A 131 -10.76 13.57 27.26
CA THR A 131 -10.73 12.11 27.22
C THR A 131 -9.51 11.59 26.48
N LEU A 132 -9.12 12.24 25.37
CA LEU A 132 -8.01 11.81 24.52
C LEU A 132 -6.73 12.66 24.70
N GLN A 133 -6.64 13.51 25.73
CA GLN A 133 -5.47 14.39 25.93
C GLN A 133 -4.13 13.64 26.09
N HIS A 134 -4.18 12.37 26.50
CA HIS A 134 -3.01 11.51 26.68
C HIS A 134 -2.48 10.91 25.37
N TRP A 135 -3.22 11.07 24.27
CA TRP A 135 -2.79 10.56 22.97
C TRP A 135 -1.51 11.25 22.48
N PRO A 136 -0.62 10.51 21.80
CA PRO A 136 0.70 11.01 21.44
C PRO A 136 0.64 12.16 20.44
N HIS A 137 -0.37 12.14 19.55
CA HIS A 137 -0.54 13.12 18.49
C HIS A 137 -1.99 13.61 18.41
N ILE A 138 -2.16 14.92 18.50
CA ILE A 138 -3.48 15.57 18.38
C ILE A 138 -3.38 16.72 17.39
N LEU A 139 -4.17 16.65 16.32
CA LEU A 139 -4.37 17.72 15.36
C LEU A 139 -5.70 18.42 15.64
N ARG A 140 -5.64 19.65 16.16
CA ARG A 140 -6.81 20.52 16.32
C ARG A 140 -6.97 21.47 15.16
N ILE A 141 -8.05 21.32 14.42
CA ILE A 141 -8.44 22.18 13.31
C ILE A 141 -9.42 23.23 13.85
N GLY A 142 -9.20 24.50 13.51
CA GLY A 142 -10.13 25.58 13.83
C GLY A 142 -11.16 25.80 12.72
N GLU A 143 -12.18 26.59 13.02
CA GLU A 143 -13.08 27.11 12.00
C GLU A 143 -12.31 27.92 10.96
N LEU A 144 -12.53 27.61 9.69
CA LEU A 144 -12.03 28.40 8.58
C LEU A 144 -12.85 29.69 8.53
N LYS A 145 -12.35 30.78 9.12
CA LYS A 145 -13.04 32.07 9.00
C LYS A 145 -13.12 32.46 7.53
N MET A 146 -14.34 32.60 7.02
CA MET A 146 -14.63 33.06 5.66
C MET A 146 -14.40 34.56 5.47
N SER A 147 -14.11 35.30 6.54
CA SER A 147 -13.67 36.70 6.48
C SER A 147 -12.33 36.78 5.77
N GLY A 148 -12.14 37.76 4.86
CA GLY A 148 -11.02 37.92 3.92
C GLY A 148 -9.57 37.99 4.47
N ASP A 149 -9.33 37.53 5.70
CA ASP A 149 -8.04 37.26 6.29
C ASP A 149 -7.35 36.05 5.66
N LEU A 150 -6.01 36.10 5.59
CA LEU A 150 -5.21 34.98 5.11
C LEU A 150 -5.43 33.73 6.00
N PRO A 151 -5.61 32.54 5.42
CA PRO A 151 -5.82 31.31 6.18
C PRO A 151 -4.63 31.03 7.10
N LYS A 152 -4.90 31.05 8.42
CA LYS A 152 -3.88 30.89 9.47
C LYS A 152 -3.37 29.44 9.49
N GLN A 153 -2.06 29.29 9.37
CA GLN A 153 -1.39 27.99 9.54
C GLN A 153 -1.41 27.59 11.01
N VAL A 154 -1.73 26.32 11.26
CA VAL A 154 -1.72 25.72 12.59
C VAL A 154 -0.29 25.76 13.15
N LYS A 155 -0.13 26.13 14.43
CA LYS A 155 1.18 26.14 15.11
C LYS A 155 1.47 24.77 15.72
N MET A 156 2.74 24.37 15.70
CA MET A 156 3.21 23.20 16.45
C MET A 156 3.30 23.57 17.94
N LYS A 157 2.81 22.69 18.81
CA LYS A 157 2.82 22.87 20.26
C LYS A 157 3.31 21.59 20.93
N LYS A 158 4.02 21.73 22.06
CA LYS A 158 4.37 20.58 22.91
C LYS A 158 3.10 19.99 23.52
N LEU A 159 3.02 18.66 23.60
CA LEU A 159 1.87 17.97 24.18
C LEU A 159 1.60 18.41 25.63
N ALA A 160 2.64 18.63 26.43
CA ALA A 160 2.52 19.13 27.82
C ALA A 160 1.83 20.52 27.94
N LYS A 161 1.73 21.29 26.84
CA LYS A 161 1.02 22.58 26.82
C LYS A 161 -0.47 22.43 26.51
N LEU A 162 -0.95 21.21 26.26
CA LEU A 162 -2.35 20.92 26.02
C LEU A 162 -3.11 21.03 27.35
N LYS A 163 -3.66 22.23 27.61
CA LYS A 163 -4.59 22.41 28.73
C LYS A 163 -5.96 21.84 28.33
N THR A 164 -6.66 21.28 29.31
CA THR A 164 -7.98 20.63 29.17
C THR A 164 -9.07 21.55 28.58
N LEU A 165 -8.83 22.87 28.56
CA LEU A 165 -9.74 23.89 28.03
C LEU A 165 -9.17 24.66 26.82
N ASP A 166 -7.95 24.36 26.33
CA ASP A 166 -7.34 25.13 25.22
C ASP A 166 -7.98 24.74 23.87
N THR A 167 -9.01 25.46 23.43
CA THR A 167 -9.66 25.26 22.12
C THR A 167 -8.83 25.74 20.93
N LYS A 168 -7.60 26.24 21.16
CA LYS A 168 -6.78 26.82 20.09
C LYS A 168 -6.34 25.75 19.07
N PRO A 169 -6.53 26.02 17.76
CA PRO A 169 -5.99 25.20 16.69
C PRO A 169 -4.48 24.98 16.85
N GLY A 170 -4.03 23.76 16.64
CA GLY A 170 -2.69 23.33 17.03
C GLY A 170 -2.39 21.91 16.59
N LEU A 171 -1.15 21.64 16.20
CA LEU A 171 -0.63 20.28 16.11
C LEU A 171 0.18 20.01 17.38
N TYR A 172 -0.33 19.13 18.25
CA TYR A 172 0.24 18.79 19.53
C TYR A 172 0.93 17.44 19.41
N THR A 173 2.26 17.47 19.43
CA THR A 173 3.09 16.27 19.31
C THR A 173 4.49 16.54 19.86
N SER A 174 5.13 15.51 20.41
CA SER A 174 6.56 15.48 20.73
C SER A 174 7.40 14.78 19.67
N TYR A 175 6.77 14.31 18.59
CA TYR A 175 7.43 13.59 17.51
C TYR A 175 8.48 14.45 16.82
N LYS A 176 9.66 13.85 16.59
CA LYS A 176 10.76 14.43 15.82
C LYS A 176 10.80 13.70 14.49
N THR A 177 10.72 14.45 13.40
CA THR A 177 10.76 13.87 12.05
C THR A 177 12.13 13.31 11.74
N TYR A 178 12.17 12.19 11.04
CA TYR A 178 13.41 11.61 10.52
C TYR A 178 13.95 12.44 9.37
N LEU A 179 13.06 12.95 8.52
CA LEU A 179 13.42 13.76 7.38
C LEU A 179 13.41 15.25 7.72
N HIS A 180 14.33 15.99 7.11
CA HIS A 180 14.38 17.44 7.22
C HIS A 180 13.25 18.07 6.44
N LYS A 181 12.68 19.15 6.99
CA LYS A 181 11.62 19.91 6.33
C LYS A 181 12.06 20.45 4.98
N ASP A 182 11.23 20.27 3.97
CA ASP A 182 11.39 20.95 2.69
C ASP A 182 11.13 22.46 2.82
N LYS A 183 12.19 23.23 3.09
CA LYS A 183 12.11 24.69 3.17
C LYS A 183 11.67 25.32 1.85
N THR A 184 11.95 24.70 0.71
CA THR A 184 11.62 25.24 -0.61
C THR A 184 10.13 25.10 -0.89
N LEU A 185 9.56 23.92 -0.65
CA LEU A 185 8.14 23.67 -0.73
C LEU A 185 7.37 24.56 0.25
N ILE A 186 7.80 24.63 1.51
CA ILE A 186 7.13 25.46 2.52
C ILE A 186 7.10 26.93 2.07
N LYS A 187 8.22 27.48 1.59
CA LYS A 187 8.26 28.85 1.04
C LYS A 187 7.31 29.00 -0.15
N ARG A 188 7.24 28.03 -1.06
CA ARG A 188 6.35 28.04 -2.24
C ARG A 188 4.87 27.99 -1.86
N LEU A 189 4.51 27.20 -0.85
CA LEU A 189 3.14 27.09 -0.33
C LEU A 189 2.72 28.37 0.40
N LEU A 190 3.58 28.92 1.26
CA LEU A 190 3.33 30.18 1.97
C LEU A 190 3.20 31.37 1.01
N LYS A 191 4.08 31.48 0.00
CA LYS A 191 3.93 32.48 -1.08
C LYS A 191 2.61 32.31 -1.84
N GLY A 192 2.15 31.07 -2.04
CA GLY A 192 0.84 30.79 -2.65
C GLY A 192 -0.32 31.34 -1.82
N ILE A 193 -0.25 31.20 -0.49
CA ILE A 193 -1.26 31.78 0.42
C ILE A 193 -1.25 33.31 0.33
N GLN A 194 -0.06 33.93 0.42
CA GLN A 194 0.10 35.40 0.34
C GLN A 194 -0.44 35.97 -0.97
N ARG A 195 -0.22 35.27 -2.09
CA ARG A 195 -0.70 35.67 -3.42
C ARG A 195 -2.14 35.25 -3.72
N LYS A 196 -2.91 34.78 -2.71
CA LYS A 196 -4.29 34.29 -2.86
C LYS A 196 -4.45 33.27 -4.00
N ARG A 197 -3.45 32.40 -4.19
CA ARG A 197 -3.48 31.33 -5.19
C ARG A 197 -4.72 30.45 -4.96
N PRO A 198 -5.45 30.03 -6.02
CA PRO A 198 -6.57 29.11 -5.89
C PRO A 198 -6.22 27.85 -5.09
N SER A 199 -7.16 27.39 -4.26
CA SER A 199 -6.96 26.25 -3.37
C SER A 199 -6.64 24.96 -4.11
N GLU A 200 -7.14 24.83 -5.32
CA GLU A 200 -7.01 23.66 -6.19
C GLU A 200 -5.55 23.51 -6.61
N VAL A 201 -4.90 24.63 -6.95
CA VAL A 201 -3.49 24.65 -7.33
C VAL A 201 -2.60 24.35 -6.13
N GLN A 202 -2.91 24.89 -4.94
CA GLN A 202 -2.18 24.56 -3.71
C GLN A 202 -2.33 23.07 -3.37
N SER A 203 -3.54 22.53 -3.49
CA SER A 203 -3.82 21.12 -3.22
C SER A 203 -3.12 20.21 -4.22
N ALA A 204 -3.09 20.57 -5.51
CA ALA A 204 -2.36 19.83 -6.54
C ALA A 204 -0.85 19.81 -6.27
N LEU A 205 -0.25 20.93 -5.85
CA LEU A 205 1.16 20.99 -5.47
C LEU A 205 1.48 20.08 -4.29
N VAL A 206 0.61 20.07 -3.27
CA VAL A 206 0.77 19.19 -2.10
C VAL A 206 0.65 17.72 -2.49
N ARG A 207 -0.38 17.36 -3.27
CA ARG A 207 -0.57 15.98 -3.73
C ARG A 207 0.60 15.47 -4.54
N ARG A 208 1.09 16.30 -5.48
CA ARG A 208 2.27 15.97 -6.29
C ARG A 208 3.50 15.73 -5.42
N HIS A 209 3.77 16.61 -4.47
CA HIS A 209 4.90 16.45 -3.56
C HIS A 209 4.80 15.17 -2.71
N LEU A 210 3.62 14.88 -2.15
CA LEU A 210 3.39 13.69 -1.34
C LEU A 210 3.50 12.39 -2.17
N LEU A 211 3.01 12.42 -3.40
CA LEU A 211 3.14 11.33 -4.35
C LEU A 211 4.62 11.04 -4.65
N GLU A 212 5.37 12.08 -5.06
CA GLU A 212 6.80 11.97 -5.36
C GLU A 212 7.58 11.48 -4.14
N LEU A 213 7.30 12.01 -2.95
CA LEU A 213 7.92 11.60 -1.70
C LEU A 213 7.65 10.13 -1.36
N THR A 214 6.39 9.70 -1.50
CA THR A 214 6.01 8.32 -1.20
C THR A 214 6.60 7.35 -2.22
N GLN A 215 6.63 7.70 -3.50
CA GLN A 215 7.29 6.91 -4.53
C GLN A 215 8.79 6.76 -4.25
N SER A 216 9.49 7.86 -3.95
CA SER A 216 10.90 7.81 -3.59
C SER A 216 11.19 6.91 -2.38
N PHE A 217 10.28 6.85 -1.41
CA PHE A 217 10.38 5.95 -0.27
C PHE A 217 10.12 4.48 -0.64
N ILE A 218 9.20 4.20 -1.56
CA ILE A 218 8.82 2.81 -1.90
C ILE A 218 9.76 2.18 -2.94
N ILE A 219 10.28 2.95 -3.90
CA ILE A 219 11.08 2.42 -5.01
C ILE A 219 12.22 1.48 -4.55
N PRO A 220 13.05 1.83 -3.54
CA PRO A 220 14.08 0.93 -3.05
C PRO A 220 13.53 -0.40 -2.51
N LEU A 221 12.39 -0.36 -1.81
CA LEU A 221 11.72 -1.55 -1.27
C LEU A 221 11.23 -2.46 -2.40
N GLU A 222 10.64 -1.88 -3.44
CA GLU A 222 10.17 -2.64 -4.61
C GLU A 222 11.32 -3.27 -5.38
N HIS A 223 12.41 -2.53 -5.61
CA HIS A 223 13.60 -3.07 -6.25
C HIS A 223 14.21 -4.22 -5.44
N TYR A 224 14.32 -4.08 -4.12
CA TYR A 224 14.81 -5.15 -3.28
C TYR A 224 13.87 -6.37 -3.29
N MET A 225 12.55 -6.18 -3.19
CA MET A 225 11.57 -7.28 -3.32
C MET A 225 11.69 -8.00 -4.66
N ALA A 226 11.84 -7.26 -5.76
CA ALA A 226 12.05 -7.85 -7.08
C ALA A 226 13.32 -8.71 -7.14
N SER A 227 14.40 -8.29 -6.46
CA SER A 227 15.64 -9.06 -6.38
C SER A 227 15.49 -10.41 -5.64
N LEU A 228 14.45 -10.56 -4.81
CA LEU A 228 14.16 -11.80 -4.09
C LEU A 228 13.49 -12.86 -4.98
N MET A 229 12.96 -12.47 -6.15
CA MET A 229 12.41 -13.41 -7.12
C MET A 229 13.46 -14.43 -7.57
N PRO A 230 13.07 -15.70 -7.75
CA PRO A 230 13.92 -16.68 -8.40
C PRO A 230 14.12 -16.32 -9.88
N LEU A 231 15.23 -16.76 -10.46
CA LEU A 231 15.49 -16.58 -11.89
C LEU A 231 14.51 -17.42 -12.70
N GLN A 232 13.99 -16.89 -13.81
CA GLN A 232 13.02 -17.60 -14.66
C GLN A 232 13.56 -18.95 -15.14
N ARG A 233 14.85 -19.02 -15.51
CA ARG A 233 15.54 -20.27 -15.91
C ARG A 233 15.58 -21.37 -14.84
N ALA A 234 15.33 -21.03 -13.58
CA ALA A 234 15.29 -22.01 -12.48
C ALA A 234 13.89 -22.63 -12.31
N VAL A 235 12.86 -22.06 -12.94
CA VAL A 235 11.51 -22.62 -12.98
C VAL A 235 11.48 -23.74 -14.00
N THR A 236 11.15 -24.96 -13.56
CA THR A 236 11.10 -26.13 -14.44
C THR A 236 9.69 -26.74 -14.44
N PRO A 237 9.23 -27.34 -15.56
CA PRO A 237 7.84 -27.76 -15.72
C PRO A 237 7.36 -28.74 -14.64
N TRP A 238 8.15 -29.78 -14.39
CA TRP A 238 7.71 -30.97 -13.64
C TRP A 238 8.25 -31.01 -12.20
N LYS A 239 8.77 -29.89 -11.70
CA LYS A 239 9.24 -29.75 -10.31
C LYS A 239 8.52 -28.60 -9.62
N THR A 240 8.54 -28.61 -8.30
CA THR A 240 8.04 -27.50 -7.50
C THR A 240 8.81 -26.22 -7.86
N PRO A 241 8.11 -25.09 -8.10
CA PRO A 241 8.78 -23.84 -8.39
C PRO A 241 9.72 -23.43 -7.23
N PRO A 242 10.87 -22.81 -7.54
CA PRO A 242 11.78 -22.31 -6.51
C PRO A 242 11.10 -21.28 -5.63
N GLN A 243 11.33 -21.33 -4.32
CA GLN A 243 10.71 -20.39 -3.38
C GLN A 243 11.28 -18.98 -3.53
N ILE A 244 10.42 -17.98 -3.27
CA ILE A 244 10.82 -16.58 -3.15
C ILE A 244 11.75 -16.46 -1.93
N ARG A 245 12.88 -15.78 -2.09
CA ARG A 245 13.82 -15.57 -0.99
C ARG A 245 13.19 -14.71 0.11
N PRO A 246 13.44 -15.01 1.40
CA PRO A 246 12.88 -14.23 2.50
C PRO A 246 13.44 -12.80 2.51
N PHE A 247 12.61 -11.85 2.92
CA PHE A 247 13.03 -10.46 3.07
C PHE A 247 13.92 -10.30 4.31
N ARG A 248 15.15 -9.82 4.13
CA ARG A 248 16.07 -9.55 5.25
C ARG A 248 16.29 -8.05 5.42
N GLN A 249 15.87 -7.52 6.57
CA GLN A 249 15.93 -6.08 6.83
C GLN A 249 17.36 -5.54 6.76
N ASP A 250 18.35 -6.25 7.29
CA ASP A 250 19.74 -5.79 7.30
C ASP A 250 20.33 -5.69 5.88
N ASP A 251 20.03 -6.66 5.02
CA ASP A 251 20.50 -6.67 3.64
C ASP A 251 19.84 -5.54 2.84
N PHE A 252 18.54 -5.31 3.05
CA PHE A 252 17.86 -4.16 2.48
C PHE A 252 18.50 -2.84 2.95
N LEU A 253 18.73 -2.67 4.25
CA LEU A 253 19.31 -1.43 4.79
C LEU A 253 20.71 -1.16 4.24
N LYS A 254 21.53 -2.20 4.02
CA LYS A 254 22.83 -2.06 3.32
C LYS A 254 22.68 -1.63 1.87
N SER A 255 21.66 -2.14 1.17
CA SER A 255 21.42 -1.78 -0.23
C SER A 255 21.10 -0.27 -0.41
N LEU A 256 20.59 0.39 0.63
CA LEU A 256 20.25 1.82 0.60
C LEU A 256 21.46 2.74 0.41
N GLU A 257 22.68 2.29 0.71
CA GLU A 257 23.89 3.07 0.44
C GLU A 257 24.04 3.38 -1.06
N HIS A 258 23.65 2.43 -1.91
CA HIS A 258 23.84 2.50 -3.37
C HIS A 258 22.53 2.67 -4.14
N ALA A 259 21.39 2.28 -3.56
CA ALA A 259 20.07 2.27 -4.21
C ALA A 259 18.97 2.93 -3.35
N GLY A 260 19.33 3.89 -2.51
CA GLY A 260 18.38 4.52 -1.57
C GLY A 260 17.54 5.68 -2.15
N PRO A 261 16.59 6.21 -1.35
CA PRO A 261 15.70 7.30 -1.75
C PRO A 261 16.42 8.58 -2.20
N GLN A 262 17.66 8.78 -1.75
CA GLN A 262 18.49 9.93 -2.14
C GLN A 262 18.71 10.06 -3.65
N LEU A 263 18.52 8.98 -4.42
CA LEU A 263 18.62 9.00 -5.88
C LEU A 263 17.41 9.65 -6.55
N THR A 264 16.24 9.64 -5.90
CA THR A 264 14.98 10.13 -6.48
C THR A 264 14.37 11.28 -5.67
N CYS A 265 14.83 11.51 -4.44
CA CYS A 265 14.34 12.54 -3.54
C CYS A 265 15.47 13.47 -3.10
N VAL A 266 15.20 14.77 -3.15
CA VAL A 266 16.13 15.82 -2.69
C VAL A 266 16.13 15.99 -1.16
N LEU A 267 15.21 15.35 -0.44
CA LEU A 267 15.12 15.48 1.01
C LEU A 267 16.26 14.74 1.71
N LYS A 268 16.86 15.44 2.66
CA LYS A 268 17.90 14.93 3.55
C LYS A 268 17.29 14.54 4.89
N GLY A 269 17.96 13.67 5.62
CA GLY A 269 17.57 13.23 6.95
C GLY A 269 17.94 11.77 7.19
N ASP A 270 17.41 11.20 8.26
CA ASP A 270 17.67 9.82 8.66
C ASP A 270 16.70 8.85 7.98
N TRP A 271 16.93 8.59 6.69
CA TRP A 271 16.17 7.59 5.92
C TRP A 271 16.27 6.19 6.52
N LEU A 272 17.45 5.81 7.03
CA LEU A 272 17.68 4.50 7.66
C LEU A 272 16.80 4.33 8.90
N GLY A 273 16.76 5.32 9.79
CA GLY A 273 15.88 5.32 10.95
C GLY A 273 14.40 5.26 10.58
N LEU A 274 14.00 5.97 9.51
CA LEU A 274 12.63 5.94 9.01
C LEU A 274 12.24 4.53 8.55
N TYR A 275 13.07 3.85 7.75
CA TYR A 275 12.81 2.47 7.33
C TYR A 275 12.76 1.49 8.50
N ARG A 276 13.71 1.59 9.45
CA ARG A 276 13.72 0.74 10.66
C ARG A 276 12.43 0.88 11.47
N ARG A 277 11.87 2.09 11.53
CA ARG A 277 10.59 2.33 12.20
C ARG A 277 9.41 1.84 11.35
N PHE A 278 9.45 2.05 10.05
CA PHE A 278 8.43 1.59 9.11
C PHE A 278 8.27 0.06 9.12
N PHE A 279 9.35 -0.72 9.23
CA PHE A 279 9.29 -2.18 9.33
C PHE A 279 8.54 -2.70 10.55
N LYS A 280 8.32 -1.86 11.56
CA LYS A 280 7.53 -2.18 12.75
C LYS A 280 6.08 -1.69 12.65
N SER A 281 5.70 -1.07 11.54
CA SER A 281 4.37 -0.48 11.34
C SER A 281 3.40 -1.44 10.66
N PRO A 282 2.09 -1.30 10.89
CA PRO A 282 1.06 -2.07 10.17
C PRO A 282 1.08 -1.82 8.65
N ASN A 283 1.49 -0.63 8.21
CA ASN A 283 1.60 -0.31 6.79
C ASN A 283 2.65 -1.16 6.07
N PHE A 284 3.77 -1.48 6.72
CA PHE A 284 4.76 -2.38 6.15
C PHE A 284 4.22 -3.81 6.07
N ASP A 285 3.58 -4.31 7.13
CA ASP A 285 3.01 -5.66 7.13
C ASP A 285 1.96 -5.82 6.01
N GLY A 286 1.04 -4.87 5.88
CA GLY A 286 0.04 -4.87 4.81
C GLY A 286 0.66 -4.79 3.41
N TRP A 287 1.64 -3.89 3.22
CA TRP A 287 2.37 -3.77 1.94
C TRP A 287 3.16 -5.06 1.60
N TYR A 288 3.86 -5.63 2.59
CA TYR A 288 4.69 -6.82 2.40
C TYR A 288 3.83 -8.03 2.02
N ARG A 289 2.74 -8.28 2.74
CA ARG A 289 1.80 -9.37 2.43
C ARG A 289 1.22 -9.23 1.03
N GLN A 290 0.81 -8.02 0.65
CA GLN A 290 0.28 -7.74 -0.68
C GLN A 290 1.33 -8.01 -1.75
N ARG A 291 2.54 -7.47 -1.59
CA ARG A 291 3.63 -7.65 -2.56
C ARG A 291 4.10 -9.10 -2.66
N HIS A 292 4.18 -9.80 -1.54
CA HIS A 292 4.55 -11.22 -1.52
C HIS A 292 3.50 -12.07 -2.23
N ARG A 293 2.21 -11.78 -2.04
CA ARG A 293 1.11 -12.43 -2.77
C ARG A 293 1.24 -12.23 -4.27
N GLU A 294 1.43 -10.99 -4.72
CA GLU A 294 1.61 -10.65 -6.15
C GLU A 294 2.82 -11.39 -6.76
N MET A 295 3.94 -11.46 -6.02
CA MET A 295 5.12 -12.20 -6.46
C MET A 295 4.88 -13.71 -6.54
N THR A 296 4.13 -14.27 -5.58
CA THR A 296 3.77 -15.69 -5.56
C THR A 296 2.88 -16.04 -6.75
N GLN A 297 1.84 -15.23 -7.00
CA GLN A 297 0.96 -15.38 -8.15
C GLN A 297 1.72 -15.27 -9.48
N LYS A 298 2.69 -14.34 -9.57
CA LYS A 298 3.54 -14.21 -10.76
C LYS A 298 4.43 -15.44 -10.98
N LEU A 299 4.96 -16.02 -9.91
CA LEU A 299 5.77 -17.23 -9.99
C LEU A 299 4.93 -18.45 -10.41
N GLU A 300 3.72 -18.57 -9.87
CA GLU A 300 2.76 -19.62 -10.26
C GLU A 300 2.34 -19.50 -11.72
N ALA A 301 2.06 -18.28 -12.17
CA ALA A 301 1.77 -17.98 -13.57
C ALA A 301 2.91 -18.41 -14.50
N LEU A 302 4.15 -18.02 -14.18
CA LEU A 302 5.34 -18.41 -14.94
C LEU A 302 5.54 -19.93 -14.96
N HIS A 303 5.25 -20.62 -13.85
CA HIS A 303 5.36 -22.08 -13.80
C HIS A 303 4.33 -22.76 -14.71
N LEU A 304 3.09 -22.25 -14.77
CA LEU A 304 2.07 -22.74 -15.68
C LEU A 304 2.44 -22.53 -17.15
N GLU A 305 3.03 -21.39 -17.48
CA GLU A 305 3.55 -21.12 -18.84
C GLU A 305 4.62 -22.15 -19.22
N VAL A 306 5.58 -22.40 -18.34
CA VAL A 306 6.66 -23.37 -18.56
C VAL A 306 6.11 -24.82 -18.67
N ILE A 307 5.06 -25.17 -17.93
CA ILE A 307 4.36 -26.46 -18.09
C ILE A 307 3.70 -26.57 -19.47
N CYS A 308 3.01 -25.52 -19.90
CA CYS A 308 2.30 -25.47 -21.17
C CYS A 308 3.22 -25.59 -22.39
N GLU A 309 4.46 -25.10 -22.28
CA GLU A 309 5.49 -25.22 -23.32
C GLU A 309 6.19 -26.58 -23.33
N ALA A 310 6.14 -27.32 -22.22
CA ALA A 310 6.85 -28.58 -22.08
C ALA A 310 6.15 -29.75 -22.79
N ASN A 311 6.96 -30.68 -23.32
CA ASN A 311 6.44 -31.89 -23.95
C ASN A 311 6.16 -32.98 -22.91
N ILE A 312 4.89 -33.11 -22.54
CA ILE A 312 4.43 -34.07 -21.52
C ILE A 312 4.61 -35.53 -21.97
N LEU A 313 4.41 -35.83 -23.25
CA LEU A 313 4.54 -37.19 -23.79
C LEU A 313 5.98 -37.73 -23.68
N THR A 314 6.97 -36.86 -23.91
CA THR A 314 8.38 -37.24 -23.72
C THR A 314 8.70 -37.49 -22.24
N TRP A 315 8.14 -36.68 -21.33
CA TRP A 315 8.36 -36.85 -19.90
C TRP A 315 7.78 -38.16 -19.36
N MET A 316 6.62 -38.59 -19.86
CA MET A 316 5.92 -39.79 -19.38
C MET A 316 6.63 -41.11 -19.69
N LYS A 317 7.47 -41.16 -20.73
CA LYS A 317 8.12 -42.42 -21.18
C LYS A 317 9.00 -43.06 -20.12
N ASP A 318 9.62 -42.26 -19.26
CA ASP A 318 10.58 -42.70 -18.24
C ASP A 318 9.99 -42.64 -16.82
N LYS A 319 8.66 -42.64 -16.71
CA LYS A 319 7.95 -42.40 -15.45
C LYS A 319 7.01 -43.54 -15.07
N SER A 320 6.93 -43.78 -13.76
CA SER A 320 5.98 -44.75 -13.19
C SER A 320 4.55 -44.21 -13.22
N GLU A 321 3.57 -45.11 -13.23
CA GLU A 321 2.15 -44.74 -13.17
C GLU A 321 1.82 -43.85 -11.97
N VAL A 322 2.44 -44.11 -10.81
CA VAL A 322 2.27 -43.30 -9.60
C VAL A 322 2.76 -41.86 -9.80
N GLU A 323 3.90 -41.67 -10.46
CA GLU A 323 4.41 -40.32 -10.78
C GLU A 323 3.51 -39.59 -11.78
N ILE A 324 2.92 -40.33 -12.73
CA ILE A 324 1.99 -39.78 -13.72
C ILE A 324 0.68 -39.35 -13.04
N VAL A 325 0.13 -40.18 -12.15
CA VAL A 325 -1.05 -39.86 -11.35
C VAL A 325 -0.79 -38.65 -10.44
N ASP A 326 0.35 -38.59 -9.75
CA ASP A 326 0.74 -37.45 -8.92
C ASP A 326 0.84 -36.14 -9.75
N LEU A 327 1.37 -36.21 -10.97
CA LEU A 327 1.39 -35.06 -11.88
C LEU A 327 -0.03 -34.61 -12.23
N VAL A 328 -0.95 -35.53 -12.57
CA VAL A 328 -2.35 -35.20 -12.87
C VAL A 328 -3.02 -34.48 -11.69
N LEU A 329 -2.84 -34.99 -10.47
CA LEU A 329 -3.40 -34.37 -9.26
C LEU A 329 -2.84 -32.95 -9.05
N LYS A 330 -1.52 -32.78 -9.18
CA LYS A 330 -0.86 -31.47 -9.05
C LYS A 330 -1.31 -30.47 -10.12
N LEU A 331 -1.48 -30.90 -11.37
CA LEU A 331 -1.95 -30.04 -12.46
C LEU A 331 -3.41 -29.61 -12.26
N ARG A 332 -4.28 -30.52 -11.79
CA ARG A 332 -5.66 -30.19 -11.44
C ARG A 332 -5.74 -29.19 -10.29
N GLU A 333 -4.99 -29.43 -9.22
CA GLU A 333 -4.93 -28.50 -8.09
C GLU A 333 -4.47 -27.11 -8.56
N LYS A 334 -3.43 -27.05 -9.40
CA LYS A 334 -2.95 -25.79 -9.99
C LYS A 334 -3.99 -25.10 -10.85
N LEU A 335 -4.78 -25.82 -11.64
CA LEU A 335 -5.87 -25.23 -12.45
C LEU A 335 -6.96 -24.64 -11.56
N ILE A 336 -7.37 -25.35 -10.51
CA ILE A 336 -8.36 -24.85 -9.54
C ILE A 336 -7.84 -23.60 -8.83
N GLN A 337 -6.59 -23.63 -8.35
CA GLN A 337 -5.94 -22.49 -7.71
C GLN A 337 -5.79 -21.31 -8.68
N ALA A 338 -5.49 -21.56 -9.96
CA ALA A 338 -5.36 -20.52 -10.96
C ALA A 338 -6.69 -19.77 -11.20
N GLN A 339 -7.80 -20.51 -11.26
CA GLN A 339 -9.13 -19.95 -11.40
C GLN A 339 -9.57 -19.21 -10.12
N ALA A 340 -9.35 -19.80 -8.95
CA ALA A 340 -9.74 -19.21 -7.66
C ALA A 340 -8.96 -17.93 -7.35
N HIS A 341 -7.66 -17.88 -7.63
CA HIS A 341 -6.81 -16.73 -7.37
C HIS A 341 -6.75 -15.70 -8.50
N GLN A 342 -7.47 -15.94 -9.61
CA GLN A 342 -7.46 -15.10 -10.83
C GLN A 342 -6.03 -14.78 -11.26
N LEU A 343 -5.21 -15.82 -11.44
CA LEU A 343 -3.82 -15.64 -11.84
C LEU A 343 -3.73 -14.89 -13.17
N PRO A 344 -2.70 -14.03 -13.36
CA PRO A 344 -2.52 -13.24 -14.59
C PRO A 344 -1.96 -14.10 -15.73
N VAL A 345 -2.68 -15.15 -16.10
CA VAL A 345 -2.31 -16.13 -17.13
C VAL A 345 -3.29 -16.00 -18.31
N LYS A 346 -2.82 -16.26 -19.54
CA LYS A 346 -3.71 -16.30 -20.70
C LYS A 346 -4.69 -17.47 -20.61
N GLU A 347 -5.93 -17.26 -21.00
CA GLU A 347 -6.96 -18.31 -21.01
C GLU A 347 -6.54 -19.53 -21.85
N GLU A 348 -5.83 -19.30 -22.96
CA GLU A 348 -5.26 -20.34 -23.82
C GLU A 348 -4.31 -21.29 -23.07
N THR A 349 -3.52 -20.76 -22.14
CA THR A 349 -2.58 -21.55 -21.32
C THR A 349 -3.34 -22.45 -20.37
N LEU A 350 -4.43 -21.96 -19.75
CA LEU A 350 -5.28 -22.76 -18.86
C LEU A 350 -5.98 -23.89 -19.62
N GLN A 351 -6.53 -23.59 -20.80
CA GLN A 351 -7.16 -24.58 -21.67
C GLN A 351 -6.16 -25.66 -22.12
N ARG A 352 -4.94 -25.26 -22.46
CA ARG A 352 -3.90 -26.20 -22.89
C ARG A 352 -3.41 -27.10 -21.74
N VAL A 353 -3.27 -26.57 -20.53
CA VAL A 353 -2.95 -27.38 -19.35
C VAL A 353 -4.10 -28.33 -19.02
N ALA A 354 -5.35 -27.92 -19.17
CA ALA A 354 -6.51 -28.81 -19.03
C ALA A 354 -6.49 -29.95 -20.07
N LEU A 355 -6.18 -29.64 -21.32
CA LEU A 355 -6.01 -30.65 -22.37
C LEU A 355 -4.85 -31.61 -22.07
N TYR A 356 -3.75 -31.13 -21.47
CA TYR A 356 -2.66 -31.99 -21.00
C TYR A 356 -3.12 -32.96 -19.92
N VAL A 357 -3.92 -32.49 -18.96
CA VAL A 357 -4.53 -33.38 -17.94
C VAL A 357 -5.34 -34.49 -18.61
N ASP A 358 -6.20 -34.16 -19.58
CA ASP A 358 -7.03 -35.16 -20.27
C ASP A 358 -6.21 -36.14 -21.12
N THR A 359 -5.17 -35.63 -21.80
CA THR A 359 -4.25 -36.45 -22.60
C THR A 359 -3.48 -37.45 -21.74
N VAL A 360 -2.99 -37.01 -20.57
CA VAL A 360 -2.29 -37.87 -19.61
C VAL A 360 -3.23 -38.94 -19.08
N ILE A 361 -4.44 -38.57 -18.66
CA ILE A 361 -5.45 -39.52 -18.18
C ILE A 361 -5.74 -40.57 -19.27
N GLY A 362 -5.95 -40.16 -20.52
CA GLY A 362 -6.24 -41.08 -21.62
C GLY A 362 -5.11 -42.09 -21.95
N SER A 363 -3.90 -41.88 -21.43
CA SER A 363 -2.76 -42.78 -21.63
C SER A 363 -2.51 -43.76 -20.47
N LEU A 364 -3.23 -43.61 -19.36
CA LEU A 364 -3.17 -44.52 -18.21
C LEU A 364 -4.05 -45.77 -18.43
N PRO A 365 -3.84 -46.88 -17.71
CA PRO A 365 -4.72 -48.05 -17.75
C PRO A 365 -6.17 -47.74 -17.30
N ASP A 366 -7.13 -48.56 -17.74
CA ASP A 366 -8.58 -48.30 -17.59
C ASP A 366 -9.05 -48.17 -16.14
N ASP A 367 -8.43 -48.91 -15.22
CA ASP A 367 -8.70 -48.84 -13.78
C ASP A 367 -8.33 -47.48 -13.18
N LEU A 368 -7.16 -46.93 -13.53
CA LEU A 368 -6.72 -45.60 -13.13
C LEU A 368 -7.51 -44.48 -13.83
N GLN A 369 -7.91 -44.70 -15.10
CA GLN A 369 -8.78 -43.76 -15.82
C GLN A 369 -10.12 -43.58 -15.13
N ALA A 370 -10.75 -44.68 -14.69
CA ALA A 370 -12.05 -44.64 -14.02
C ALA A 370 -11.98 -43.83 -12.72
N VAL A 371 -10.91 -44.00 -11.93
CA VAL A 371 -10.68 -43.24 -10.68
C VAL A 371 -10.40 -41.77 -10.96
N LEU A 372 -9.61 -41.44 -11.98
CA LEU A 372 -9.24 -40.05 -12.26
C LEU A 372 -10.32 -39.26 -12.99
N ARG A 373 -11.17 -39.87 -13.82
CA ARG A 373 -12.28 -39.17 -14.50
C ARG A 373 -13.46 -38.86 -13.58
N HIS A 374 -13.55 -39.56 -12.45
CA HIS A 374 -14.56 -39.34 -11.42
C HIS A 374 -13.88 -38.93 -10.11
N PRO A 375 -13.50 -37.65 -9.94
CA PRO A 375 -12.88 -37.16 -8.72
C PRO A 375 -13.83 -37.19 -7.52
#